data_AF-A0A2E9WMK9-F1
#
_entry.id   AF-A0A2E9WMK9-F1
#
_cell.length_a   1.000
_cell.length_b   1.000
_cell.length_c   1.000
_cell.angle_alpha   90.00
_cell.angle_beta   90.00
_cell.angle_gamma   90.00
#
_symmetry.space_group_name_H-M   'P 1'
#
loop_
_entity.id
_entity.type
_entity.pdbx_description
1 polymer ?
#
loop_
_entity_poly.entity_id
_entity_poly.type
_entity_poly.pdbx_seq_one_letter_code
_entity_poly.pdbx_strand_id
1 'polypeptide(L)'
;AWQPTEPLMLQFGFRRGFDPLQGRLFEVGSFDARWRVDRKWEIELGEDVSTVGNGNLRSHLALRRFGADFLLELVLIDRAGEGGPSLSISFSPLFLWSPKRMGMLDD
;
A
#
# COMPACT_ATOMS: atom_id res chain seq x y z
N ALA A 1 9.44 14.56 -19.53
CA ALA A 1 9.52 13.73 -18.31
C ALA A 1 8.27 12.87 -18.24
N TRP A 2 8.41 11.55 -18.08
CA TRP A 2 7.28 10.63 -17.98
C TRP A 2 6.58 10.86 -16.64
N GLN A 3 5.30 11.25 -16.68
CA GLN A 3 4.43 11.33 -15.51
C GLN A 3 3.44 10.16 -15.63
N PRO A 4 3.21 9.36 -14.57
CA PRO A 4 2.07 8.47 -14.55
C PRO A 4 0.83 9.37 -14.70
N THR A 5 0.16 9.28 -15.85
CA THR A 5 -0.94 10.16 -16.28
C THR A 5 -2.26 9.86 -15.59
N GLU A 6 -2.34 8.78 -14.83
CA GLU A 6 -3.59 8.30 -14.25
C GLU A 6 -3.83 8.98 -12.89
N PRO A 7 -4.87 9.83 -12.78
CA PRO A 7 -5.16 10.52 -11.54
C PRO A 7 -5.61 9.56 -10.45
N LEU A 8 -6.19 8.41 -10.81
CA LEU A 8 -6.65 7.38 -9.88
C LEU A 8 -6.24 6.01 -10.41
N MET A 9 -5.66 5.20 -9.53
CA MET A 9 -5.36 3.80 -9.79
C MET A 9 -6.00 2.96 -8.68
N LEU A 10 -6.70 1.92 -9.08
CA LEU A 10 -7.32 0.95 -8.16
C LEU A 10 -6.73 -0.42 -8.48
N GLN A 11 -6.38 -1.17 -7.45
CA GLN A 11 -5.90 -2.53 -7.54
C GLN A 11 -6.69 -3.40 -6.57
N PHE A 12 -7.16 -4.53 -7.08
CA PHE A 12 -7.80 -5.56 -6.27
C PHE A 12 -6.96 -6.83 -6.44
N GLY A 13 -6.65 -7.48 -5.32
CA GLY A 13 -5.91 -8.73 -5.32
C GLY A 13 -6.69 -9.78 -4.56
N PHE A 14 -6.50 -11.03 -4.97
CA PHE A 14 -7.00 -12.17 -4.23
C PHE A 14 -5.91 -13.24 -4.20
N ARG A 15 -5.51 -13.66 -3.00
CA ARG A 15 -4.45 -14.63 -2.78
C ARG A 15 -5.03 -15.75 -1.93
N ARG A 16 -4.75 -16.99 -2.33
CA ARG A 16 -5.15 -18.18 -1.58
C ARG A 16 -3.99 -19.16 -1.48
N GLY A 17 -3.81 -19.73 -0.30
CA GLY A 17 -2.95 -20.87 -0.06
C GLY A 17 -3.79 -22.12 0.10
N PHE A 18 -3.50 -23.15 -0.68
CA PHE A 18 -4.15 -24.45 -0.58
C PHE A 18 -3.09 -25.54 -0.45
N ASP A 19 -3.25 -26.39 0.56
CA ASP A 19 -2.47 -27.60 0.76
C ASP A 19 -3.34 -28.82 0.39
N PRO A 20 -2.88 -29.71 -0.52
CA PRO A 20 -3.62 -30.94 -0.86
C PRO A 20 -3.91 -31.87 0.33
N LEU A 21 -3.10 -31.83 1.39
CA LEU A 21 -3.22 -32.69 2.56
C LEU A 21 -3.99 -32.05 3.71
N GLN A 22 -3.91 -30.72 3.86
CA GLN A 22 -4.50 -29.98 4.98
C GLN A 22 -5.69 -29.09 4.58
N GLY A 23 -5.97 -28.95 3.28
CA GLY A 23 -7.04 -28.11 2.76
C GLY A 23 -6.63 -26.63 2.62
N ARG A 24 -7.59 -25.71 2.74
CA ARG A 24 -7.37 -24.27 2.55
C ARG A 24 -6.59 -23.69 3.74
N LEU A 25 -5.37 -23.22 3.51
CA LEU A 25 -4.49 -22.65 4.55
C LEU A 25 -4.78 -21.17 4.81
N PHE A 26 -4.90 -20.37 3.75
CA PHE A 26 -5.21 -18.95 3.87
C PHE A 26 -5.97 -18.44 2.66
N GLU A 27 -6.72 -17.36 2.86
CA GLU A 27 -7.36 -16.60 1.81
C GLU A 27 -7.35 -15.13 2.21
N VAL A 28 -6.90 -14.28 1.28
CA VAL A 28 -6.70 -12.85 1.48
C VAL A 28 -7.26 -12.11 0.28
N GLY A 29 -8.18 -11.19 0.52
CA GLY A 29 -8.54 -10.14 -0.43
C GLY A 29 -7.73 -8.90 -0.13
N SER A 30 -7.17 -8.26 -1.15
CA SER A 30 -6.49 -6.97 -1.05
C SER A 30 -7.21 -5.92 -1.88
N PHE A 31 -7.24 -4.71 -1.35
CA PHE A 31 -7.71 -3.52 -2.05
C PHE A 31 -6.68 -2.41 -1.85
N ASP A 32 -6.19 -1.86 -2.95
CA ASP A 32 -5.27 -0.73 -2.95
C ASP A 32 -5.82 0.37 -3.87
N ALA A 33 -5.78 1.60 -3.42
CA ALA A 33 -6.21 2.77 -4.15
C ALA A 33 -5.16 3.87 -4.04
N ARG A 34 -4.69 4.36 -5.18
CA ARG A 34 -3.78 5.50 -5.27
C ARG A 34 -4.46 6.63 -6.02
N TRP A 35 -4.63 7.76 -5.35
CA TRP A 35 -5.27 8.95 -5.88
C TRP A 35 -4.30 10.13 -5.86
N ARG A 36 -4.02 10.66 -7.05
CA ARG A 36 -3.31 11.90 -7.25
C ARG A 36 -4.30 13.06 -7.27
N VAL A 37 -4.42 13.74 -6.13
CA VAL A 37 -5.32 14.89 -5.96
C VAL A 37 -4.91 16.05 -6.87
N ASP A 38 -3.60 16.31 -6.96
CA ASP A 38 -3.03 17.31 -7.88
C ASP A 38 -1.58 16.96 -8.27
N ARG A 39 -0.85 17.91 -8.88
CA ARG A 39 0.56 17.69 -9.25
C ARG A 39 1.49 17.52 -8.04
N LYS A 40 1.07 17.98 -6.87
CA LYS A 40 1.84 18.12 -5.63
C LYS A 40 1.49 17.06 -4.59
N TRP A 41 0.30 16.47 -4.64
CA TRP A 41 -0.24 15.60 -3.60
C TRP A 41 -0.72 14.27 -4.18
N GLU A 42 -0.36 13.19 -3.49
CA GLU A 42 -0.84 11.84 -3.75
C GLU A 42 -1.21 11.17 -2.42
N ILE A 43 -2.31 10.43 -2.47
CA ILE A 43 -2.83 9.65 -1.36
C ILE A 43 -2.86 8.20 -1.83
N GLU A 44 -2.40 7.30 -0.98
CA GLU A 44 -2.48 5.86 -1.20
C GLU A 44 -3.11 5.22 0.03
N LEU A 45 -4.05 4.33 -0.22
CA LEU A 45 -4.84 3.63 0.76
C LEU A 45 -4.84 2.17 0.40
N GLY A 46 -4.81 1.28 1.38
CA GLY A 46 -5.17 -0.10 1.10
C GLY A 46 -5.36 -0.95 2.33
N GLU A 47 -6.07 -2.05 2.08
CA GLU A 47 -6.64 -2.93 3.09
C GLU A 47 -6.46 -4.38 2.61
N ASP A 48 -5.88 -5.22 3.47
CA ASP A 48 -5.79 -6.66 3.28
C ASP A 48 -6.69 -7.35 4.29
N VAL A 49 -7.68 -8.09 3.82
CA VAL A 49 -8.67 -8.76 4.68
C VAL A 49 -8.54 -10.26 4.51
N SER A 50 -8.45 -10.99 5.62
CA SER A 50 -8.55 -12.45 5.55
C SER A 50 -10.01 -12.87 5.43
N THR A 51 -10.32 -13.75 4.48
CA THR A 51 -11.65 -14.36 4.32
C THR A 51 -11.80 -15.68 5.09
N VAL A 52 -10.72 -16.21 5.68
CA VAL A 52 -10.73 -17.46 6.46
C VAL A 52 -10.67 -17.19 7.96
N GLY A 53 -9.82 -16.25 8.38
CA GLY A 53 -9.79 -15.72 9.74
C GLY A 53 -10.53 -14.39 9.76
N ASN A 54 -11.48 -14.22 10.68
CA ASN A 54 -12.28 -13.00 10.74
C ASN A 54 -11.39 -11.84 11.23
N GLY A 55 -10.77 -11.08 10.33
CA GLY A 55 -9.86 -10.00 10.72
C GLY A 55 -9.23 -9.24 9.55
N ASN A 56 -9.02 -7.95 9.77
CA ASN A 56 -8.16 -7.12 8.94
C ASN A 56 -6.69 -7.52 9.20
N LEU A 57 -5.94 -7.83 8.15
CA LEU A 57 -4.54 -8.23 8.22
C LEU A 57 -3.62 -7.02 8.15
N ARG A 58 -3.95 -6.04 7.31
CA ARG A 58 -3.14 -4.84 7.10
C ARG A 58 -3.98 -3.70 6.57
N SER A 59 -3.95 -2.58 7.27
CA SER A 59 -4.38 -1.27 6.76
C SER A 59 -3.16 -0.41 6.48
N HIS A 60 -3.16 0.32 5.37
CA HIS A 60 -2.13 1.32 5.12
C HIS A 60 -2.73 2.61 4.55
N LEU A 61 -2.14 3.72 4.97
CA LEU A 61 -2.41 5.06 4.46
C LEU A 61 -1.06 5.74 4.22
N ALA A 62 -0.77 6.11 2.98
CA ALA A 62 0.37 6.93 2.63
C ALA A 62 -0.08 8.27 2.06
N LEU A 63 0.49 9.35 2.59
CA LEU A 63 0.34 10.71 2.08
C LEU A 63 1.68 11.19 1.56
N ARG A 64 1.71 11.57 0.27
CA ARG A 64 2.93 11.97 -0.43
C ARG A 64 2.80 13.39 -0.96
N ARG A 65 3.82 14.21 -0.72
CA ARG A 65 3.92 15.60 -1.17
C ARG A 65 5.17 15.81 -2.05
N PHE A 66 4.95 16.12 -3.32
CA PHE A 66 5.96 16.35 -4.36
C PHE A 66 6.41 17.82 -4.45
N GLY A 67 7.55 18.15 -3.85
CA GLY A 67 8.23 19.44 -3.99
C GLY A 67 8.84 19.66 -5.38
N ALA A 68 9.66 20.71 -5.50
CA ALA A 68 10.44 20.94 -6.72
C ALA A 68 11.59 19.93 -6.87
N ASP A 69 12.18 19.55 -5.74
CA ASP A 69 13.41 18.77 -5.61
C ASP A 69 13.31 17.67 -4.54
N PHE A 70 12.22 17.65 -3.76
CA PHE A 70 12.00 16.69 -2.67
C PHE A 70 10.65 15.99 -2.75
N LEU A 71 10.56 14.86 -2.08
CA LEU A 71 9.35 14.15 -1.70
C LEU A 71 9.30 14.07 -0.18
N LEU A 72 8.18 14.50 0.38
CA LEU A 72 7.82 14.17 1.75
C LEU A 72 6.77 13.05 1.73
N GLU A 73 7.00 11.99 2.48
CA GLU A 73 6.10 10.86 2.60
C GLU A 73 5.77 10.61 4.08
N LEU A 74 4.49 10.43 4.35
CA LEU A 74 3.93 10.05 5.65
C LEU A 74 3.19 8.75 5.45
N VAL A 75 3.59 7.67 6.13
CA VAL A 75 2.95 6.35 6.01
C VAL A 75 2.48 5.89 7.38
N LEU A 76 1.19 5.61 7.49
CA LEU A 76 0.58 4.92 8.62
C LEU A 76 0.27 3.49 8.18
N ILE A 77 0.77 2.50 8.91
CA ILE A 77 0.51 1.09 8.63
C ILE A 77 0.07 0.42 9.92
N ASP A 78 -1.12 -0.19 9.91
CA ASP A 78 -1.57 -1.08 10.96
C ASP A 78 -1.55 -2.51 10.44
N ARG A 79 -0.95 -3.44 11.20
CA ARG A 79 -0.80 -4.83 10.81
C ARG A 79 -1.20 -5.73 11.97
N ALA A 80 -2.03 -6.72 11.67
CA ALA A 80 -2.42 -7.72 12.64
C ALA A 80 -1.18 -8.43 13.19
N GLY A 81 -1.03 -8.43 14.52
CA GLY A 81 0.07 -9.08 15.22
C GLY A 81 1.28 -8.18 15.53
N GLU A 82 1.35 -6.95 15.02
CA GLU A 82 2.44 -6.00 15.34
C GLU A 82 2.20 -5.22 16.64
N GLY A 83 1.02 -5.34 17.25
CA GLY A 83 0.70 -4.75 18.56
C GLY A 83 0.23 -3.29 18.52
N GLY A 84 0.15 -2.69 17.33
CA GLY A 84 -0.43 -1.36 17.11
C GLY A 84 0.02 -0.73 15.78
N PRO A 85 -0.53 0.45 15.43
CA PRO A 85 -0.18 1.13 14.19
C PRO A 85 1.22 1.74 14.24
N SER A 86 1.94 1.63 13.12
CA SER A 86 3.26 2.21 12.88
C SER A 86 3.14 3.49 12.03
N LEU A 87 3.88 4.53 12.39
CA LEU A 87 3.98 5.78 11.64
C LEU A 87 5.41 5.97 11.13
N SER A 88 5.55 6.20 9.83
CA SER A 88 6.82 6.49 9.17
C SER A 88 6.76 7.87 8.50
N ILE A 89 7.85 8.63 8.64
CA ILE A 89 8.02 9.95 8.00
C ILE A 89 9.34 9.92 7.23
N SER A 90 9.27 10.15 5.93
CA SER A 90 10.43 10.09 5.03
C SER A 90 10.56 11.38 4.23
N PHE A 91 11.78 11.88 4.12
CA PHE A 91 12.13 13.02 3.28
C PHE A 91 13.24 12.60 2.33
N SER A 92 12.94 12.59 1.03
CA SER A 92 13.84 12.06 -0.01
C SER A 92 13.97 13.03 -1.17
N PRO A 93 15.17 13.26 -1.71
CA PRO A 93 15.31 14.04 -2.94
C PRO A 93 14.70 13.27 -4.13
N LEU A 94 14.04 13.97 -5.05
CA LEU A 94 13.23 13.36 -6.11
C LEU A 94 14.02 12.48 -7.08
N PHE A 95 15.32 12.73 -7.26
CA PHE A 95 16.17 11.93 -8.15
C PHE A 95 16.53 10.54 -7.59
N LEU A 96 16.38 10.33 -6.27
CA LEU A 96 16.52 9.02 -5.64
C LEU A 96 15.18 8.28 -5.51
N TRP A 97 14.08 8.95 -5.83
CA TRP A 97 12.75 8.39 -5.67
C TRP A 97 12.31 7.64 -6.93
N SER A 98 11.90 6.39 -6.74
CA SER A 98 11.15 5.63 -7.74
C SER A 98 9.73 5.38 -7.22
N PRO A 99 8.70 5.47 -8.07
CA PRO A 99 7.36 5.12 -7.66
C PRO A 99 7.34 3.63 -7.28
N LYS A 100 7.20 3.33 -5.98
CA LYS A 100 6.94 1.96 -5.52
C LYS A 100 5.68 1.45 -6.22
N ARG A 101 5.77 0.25 -6.81
CA ARG A 101 4.64 -0.41 -7.48
C ARG A 101 3.63 -0.84 -6.41
N MET A 102 2.35 -0.56 -6.65
CA MET A 102 1.29 -1.00 -5.73
C MET A 102 1.27 -2.53 -5.62
N GLY A 103 0.97 -3.03 -4.43
CA GLY A 103 0.75 -4.45 -4.16
C GLY A 103 1.98 -5.34 -4.08
N MET A 104 3.21 -4.81 -4.18
CA MET A 104 4.40 -5.59 -3.86
C MET A 104 4.49 -5.68 -2.33
N LEU A 105 4.29 -6.88 -1.80
CA LEU A 105 4.81 -7.22 -0.47
C LEU A 105 6.32 -6.96 -0.57
N ASP A 106 6.80 -5.95 0.14
CA ASP A 106 8.24 -5.84 0.40
C ASP A 106 8.57 -7.09 1.25
N ASP A 107 9.47 -7.94 0.74
CA ASP A 107 9.97 -9.17 1.40
C ASP A 107 10.54 -8.91 2.79
#